data_AF-A0A927YVG3-F1
#
_entry.id   AF-A0A927YVG3-F1
#
_cell.length_a   1.000
_cell.length_b   1.000
_cell.length_c   1.000
_cell.angle_alpha   90.00
_cell.angle_beta   90.00
_cell.angle_gamma   90.00
#
_symmetry.space_group_name_H-M   'P 1'
#
loop_
_entity.id
_entity.type
_entity.pdbx_description
1 polymer ?
#
loop_
_entity_poly.entity_id
_entity_poly.type
_entity_poly.pdbx_seq_one_letter_code
_entity_poly.pdbx_strand_id
1 'polypeptide(L)'
;MKKCILMIVSCILTVSLCLCNCSTTLAAYNKTHTKKVDGELETKVYNPKVYSVDLVWGDMKYIHRENIMRIWETKNYTYEDIVMESQWIPSDNRVKIVNHSNVGITVNYSYNSLEKYKEVEGNFSKADKLKLPSAVGKEYEDKRLKATNKLILSGHMDRSSKGYIKVGTIKLEIE
;
A
#
# COMPACT_ATOMS: atom_id res chain seq x y z
N MET A 1 -4.03 23.11 48.10
CA MET A 1 -4.54 21.78 47.72
C MET A 1 -5.95 21.91 47.19
N LYS A 2 -6.11 22.00 45.85
CA LYS A 2 -7.41 21.95 45.17
C LYS A 2 -7.38 20.72 44.27
N LYS A 3 -8.06 19.65 44.69
CA LYS A 3 -8.35 18.49 43.86
C LYS A 3 -9.64 18.79 43.12
N CYS A 4 -9.71 18.46 41.83
CA CYS A 4 -10.82 17.74 41.18
C CYS A 4 -10.66 17.76 39.65
N ILE A 5 -10.07 16.67 39.19
CA ILE A 5 -10.17 15.98 37.89
C ILE A 5 -11.37 16.41 37.03
N LEU A 6 -11.11 16.88 35.81
CA LEU A 6 -12.09 16.96 34.72
C LEU A 6 -12.19 15.59 34.04
N MET A 7 -13.34 14.93 34.19
CA MET A 7 -13.72 13.73 33.45
C MET A 7 -14.96 14.08 32.62
N ILE A 8 -14.79 14.32 31.33
CA ILE A 8 -15.90 14.46 30.37
C ILE A 8 -16.15 13.08 29.79
N VAL A 9 -17.08 12.34 30.39
CA VAL A 9 -17.74 11.19 29.76
C VAL A 9 -19.20 11.56 29.65
N SER A 10 -19.58 12.02 28.45
CA SER A 10 -20.94 12.40 28.09
C SER A 10 -21.33 11.61 26.84
N CYS A 11 -22.21 10.63 27.03
CA CYS A 11 -23.44 10.44 26.26
C CYS A 11 -24.11 9.14 26.72
N ILE A 12 -25.04 9.30 27.64
CA ILE A 12 -25.99 8.29 28.09
C ILE A 12 -26.90 7.96 26.90
N LEU A 13 -26.91 6.70 26.47
CA LEU A 13 -27.99 6.15 25.64
C LEU A 13 -28.52 4.86 26.30
N THR A 14 -29.26 5.03 27.38
CA THR A 14 -30.13 3.95 27.90
C THR A 14 -31.55 4.28 27.50
N VAL A 15 -31.95 3.82 26.31
CA VAL A 15 -33.35 3.76 25.90
C VAL A 15 -34.00 2.68 26.77
N SER A 16 -34.65 3.11 27.85
CA SER A 16 -35.50 2.27 28.67
C SER A 16 -36.79 2.00 27.88
N LEU A 17 -36.87 0.86 27.19
CA LEU A 17 -38.13 0.35 26.66
C LEU A 17 -38.93 -0.27 27.81
N CYS A 18 -39.74 0.57 28.47
CA CYS A 18 -40.80 0.10 29.35
C CYS A 18 -41.93 -0.48 28.49
N LEU A 19 -41.92 -1.81 28.28
CA LEU A 19 -43.03 -2.53 27.66
C LEU A 19 -44.10 -2.79 28.72
N CYS A 20 -44.98 -1.80 28.95
CA CYS A 20 -46.22 -2.02 29.69
C CYS A 20 -47.20 -2.80 28.80
N ASN A 21 -47.23 -4.13 28.94
CA ASN A 21 -48.29 -4.96 28.35
C ASN A 21 -49.59 -4.75 29.13
N CYS A 22 -50.37 -3.74 28.73
CA CYS A 22 -51.73 -3.55 29.22
C CYS A 22 -52.66 -4.52 28.48
N SER A 23 -53.20 -5.52 29.20
CA SER A 23 -54.22 -6.43 28.67
C SER A 23 -55.60 -5.80 28.78
N THR A 24 -56.38 -5.84 27.69
CA THR A 24 -57.77 -5.39 27.64
C THR A 24 -58.70 -6.56 27.41
N THR A 25 -59.72 -6.72 28.26
CA THR A 25 -60.82 -7.69 28.08
C THR A 25 -61.91 -7.09 27.18
N LEU A 26 -62.31 -7.80 26.13
CA LEU A 26 -63.41 -7.38 25.25
C LEU A 26 -64.75 -7.87 25.80
N ALA A 27 -65.57 -6.97 26.31
CA ALA A 27 -66.92 -7.25 26.78
C ALA A 27 -67.96 -6.29 26.14
N ALA A 28 -68.27 -6.48 24.86
CA ALA A 28 -69.45 -5.88 24.20
C ALA A 28 -69.67 -6.45 22.78
N TYR A 29 -70.93 -6.79 22.43
CA TYR A 29 -71.36 -7.14 21.08
C TYR A 29 -71.40 -5.87 20.19
N ASN A 30 -70.86 -5.94 18.97
CA ASN A 30 -70.81 -4.85 17.96
C ASN A 30 -70.03 -3.56 18.32
N LYS A 31 -68.92 -3.64 19.07
CA LYS A 31 -67.98 -2.49 19.22
C LYS A 31 -66.66 -2.72 18.48
N THR A 32 -66.17 -1.67 17.82
CA THR A 32 -64.88 -1.67 17.11
C THR A 32 -63.77 -1.10 18.02
N HIS A 33 -62.67 -1.82 18.16
CA HIS A 33 -61.47 -1.34 18.86
C HIS A 33 -60.34 -1.12 17.85
N THR A 34 -59.70 0.04 17.91
CA THR A 34 -58.58 0.40 17.04
C THR A 34 -57.35 0.67 17.87
N LYS A 35 -56.20 0.14 17.43
CA LYS A 35 -54.88 0.39 18.03
C LYS A 35 -53.99 0.99 16.94
N LYS A 36 -53.23 2.01 17.31
CA LYS A 36 -52.22 2.60 16.44
C LYS A 36 -51.12 1.55 16.20
N VAL A 37 -50.80 1.31 14.93
CA VAL A 37 -49.69 0.46 14.50
C VAL A 37 -48.65 1.40 13.91
N ASP A 38 -47.49 1.47 14.55
CA ASP A 38 -46.33 2.22 14.07
C ASP A 38 -45.32 1.23 13.48
N GLY A 39 -44.75 1.58 12.33
CA GLY A 39 -43.69 0.81 11.68
C GLY A 39 -42.41 1.63 11.61
N GLU A 40 -41.28 1.02 11.96
CA GLU A 40 -39.95 1.60 11.81
C GLU A 40 -39.22 0.92 10.65
N LEU A 41 -38.65 1.71 9.74
CA LEU A 41 -37.84 1.21 8.63
C LEU A 41 -36.37 1.15 9.04
N GLU A 42 -35.83 -0.04 9.23
CA GLU A 42 -34.39 -0.24 9.38
C GLU A 42 -33.75 -0.45 8.00
N THR A 43 -32.94 0.51 7.55
CA THR A 43 -32.19 0.39 6.28
C THR A 43 -30.75 -0.04 6.54
N LYS A 44 -30.35 -1.17 5.95
CA LYS A 44 -28.95 -1.62 5.93
C LYS A 44 -28.29 -1.19 4.61
N VAL A 45 -27.32 -0.29 4.68
CA VAL A 45 -26.54 0.16 3.51
C VAL A 45 -25.30 -0.72 3.36
N TYR A 46 -25.18 -1.41 2.23
CA TYR A 46 -23.97 -2.15 1.86
C TYR A 46 -23.08 -1.29 0.96
N ASN A 47 -21.86 -1.03 1.40
CA ASN A 47 -20.85 -0.33 0.59
C ASN A 47 -19.88 -1.36 -0.02
N PRO A 48 -19.95 -1.65 -1.33
CA PRO A 48 -18.99 -2.56 -1.96
C PRO A 48 -17.58 -1.99 -1.89
N LYS A 49 -16.57 -2.87 -1.88
CA LYS A 49 -15.16 -2.42 -2.01
C LYS A 49 -14.92 -1.90 -3.41
N VAL A 50 -14.33 -0.71 -3.52
CA VAL A 50 -13.95 -0.07 -4.77
C VAL A 50 -12.46 0.23 -4.71
N TYR A 51 -11.73 -0.33 -5.67
CA TYR A 51 -10.28 -0.15 -5.79
C TYR A 51 -9.96 0.90 -6.86
N SER A 52 -9.18 1.91 -6.47
CA SER A 52 -8.69 2.97 -7.36
C SER A 52 -7.31 3.37 -6.86
N VAL A 53 -6.29 3.13 -7.67
CA VAL A 53 -4.89 3.32 -7.29
C VAL A 53 -4.15 3.96 -8.45
N ASP A 54 -3.48 5.07 -8.17
CA ASP A 54 -2.59 5.71 -9.13
C ASP A 54 -1.19 5.17 -8.98
N LEU A 55 -0.56 4.83 -10.10
CA LEU A 55 0.79 4.29 -10.17
C LEU A 55 1.62 5.11 -11.15
N VAL A 56 2.73 5.65 -10.65
CA VAL A 56 3.68 6.41 -11.45
C VAL A 56 5.08 5.83 -11.30
N TRP A 57 5.69 5.50 -12.43
CA TRP A 57 7.06 5.01 -12.54
C TRP A 57 8.01 6.16 -12.91
N GLY A 58 9.20 6.16 -12.33
CA GLY A 58 10.35 6.85 -12.92
C GLY A 58 10.88 6.12 -14.17
N ASP A 59 11.98 6.60 -14.71
CA ASP A 59 12.59 6.07 -15.94
C ASP A 59 13.01 4.59 -15.86
N MET A 60 13.30 4.09 -14.65
CA MET A 60 13.83 2.74 -14.40
C MET A 60 15.11 2.42 -15.21
N LYS A 61 15.87 3.45 -15.56
CA LYS A 61 17.16 3.35 -16.25
C LYS A 61 18.31 3.54 -15.28
N TYR A 62 19.35 2.74 -15.48
CA TYR A 62 20.56 2.79 -14.66
C TYR A 62 21.80 2.79 -15.54
N ILE A 63 22.84 3.47 -15.05
CA ILE A 63 24.19 3.37 -15.57
C ILE A 63 24.97 2.47 -14.62
N HIS A 64 25.48 1.34 -15.13
CA HIS A 64 26.43 0.52 -14.39
C HIS A 64 27.83 1.09 -14.58
N ARG A 65 28.52 1.37 -13.48
CA ARG A 65 29.87 1.94 -13.48
C ARG A 65 30.79 1.04 -12.67
N GLU A 66 31.86 0.59 -13.31
CA GLU A 66 32.96 -0.12 -12.66
C GLU A 66 34.19 0.77 -12.62
N ASN A 67 34.89 0.77 -11.48
CA ASN A 67 36.25 1.27 -11.37
C ASN A 67 37.20 0.07 -11.47
N ILE A 68 38.01 0.03 -12.53
CA ILE A 68 38.83 -1.13 -12.88
C ILE A 68 40.29 -0.74 -12.80
N MET A 69 41.07 -1.55 -12.08
CA MET A 69 42.53 -1.51 -12.11
C MET A 69 43.04 -2.63 -13.02
N ARG A 70 43.83 -2.26 -14.02
CA ARG A 70 44.42 -3.21 -14.97
C ARG A 70 45.86 -3.52 -14.55
N ILE A 71 46.13 -4.78 -14.24
CA ILE A 71 47.44 -5.26 -13.82
C ILE A 71 48.06 -6.10 -14.93
N TRP A 72 49.35 -5.91 -15.20
CA TRP A 72 50.11 -6.75 -16.12
C TRP A 72 50.61 -8.01 -15.43
N GLU A 73 50.16 -9.18 -15.88
CA GLU A 73 50.65 -10.48 -15.42
C GLU A 73 51.81 -10.95 -16.32
N THR A 74 53.03 -10.88 -15.80
CA THR A 74 54.26 -11.20 -16.55
C THR A 74 54.38 -12.68 -16.93
N LYS A 75 53.75 -13.59 -16.16
CA LYS A 75 53.83 -15.04 -16.38
C LYS A 75 53.10 -15.47 -17.65
N ASN A 76 51.91 -14.92 -17.86
CA ASN A 76 51.05 -15.27 -18.99
C ASN A 76 51.11 -14.22 -20.10
N TYR A 77 51.84 -13.11 -19.89
CA TYR A 77 51.90 -11.95 -20.79
C TYR A 77 50.50 -11.38 -21.11
N THR A 78 49.65 -11.35 -20.09
CA THR A 78 48.25 -10.92 -20.20
C THR A 78 47.95 -9.81 -19.20
N TYR A 79 46.92 -9.02 -19.50
CA TYR A 79 46.34 -8.09 -18.54
C TYR A 79 45.22 -8.78 -17.75
N GLU A 80 45.20 -8.56 -16.44
CA GLU A 80 44.10 -8.90 -15.55
C GLU A 80 43.36 -7.63 -15.11
N ASP A 81 42.04 -7.64 -15.23
CA ASP A 81 41.19 -6.52 -14.83
C ASP A 81 40.58 -6.81 -13.45
N ILE A 82 40.99 -6.04 -12.44
CA ILE A 82 40.43 -6.12 -11.09
C ILE A 82 39.37 -5.03 -10.92
N VAL A 83 38.13 -5.44 -10.60
CA VAL A 83 37.06 -4.50 -10.24
C VAL A 83 37.28 -4.04 -8.80
N MET A 84 37.66 -2.78 -8.63
CA MET A 84 37.87 -2.17 -7.32
C MET A 84 36.55 -1.74 -6.69
N GLU A 85 35.66 -1.17 -7.51
CA GLU A 85 34.33 -0.71 -7.11
C GLU A 85 33.34 -0.93 -8.25
N SER A 86 32.09 -1.21 -7.90
CA SER A 86 30.97 -1.37 -8.85
C SER A 86 29.74 -0.69 -8.26
N GLN A 87 29.06 0.12 -9.07
CA GLN A 87 27.84 0.80 -8.64
C GLN A 87 26.82 0.93 -9.77
N TRP A 88 25.55 0.93 -9.38
CA TRP A 88 24.41 1.21 -10.25
C TRP A 88 23.88 2.62 -9.96
N ILE A 89 23.91 3.48 -10.98
CA ILE A 89 23.52 4.88 -10.86
C ILE A 89 22.15 5.07 -11.54
N PRO A 90 21.07 5.29 -10.79
CA PRO A 90 19.73 5.47 -11.36
C PRO A 90 19.52 6.86 -11.97
N SER A 91 18.75 6.94 -13.07
CA SER A 91 18.17 8.22 -13.57
C SER A 91 16.99 8.65 -12.69
N ASP A 92 15.88 7.90 -12.75
CA ASP A 92 14.80 7.94 -11.76
C ASP A 92 14.31 6.52 -11.50
N ASN A 93 14.53 6.04 -10.28
CA ASN A 93 14.19 4.69 -9.83
C ASN A 93 12.98 4.65 -8.90
N ARG A 94 12.22 5.74 -8.80
CA ARG A 94 11.07 5.84 -7.89
C ARG A 94 9.81 5.19 -8.49
N VAL A 95 9.09 4.51 -7.63
CA VAL A 95 7.74 4.02 -7.86
C VAL A 95 6.84 4.74 -6.88
N LYS A 96 5.87 5.51 -7.37
CA LYS A 96 4.92 6.27 -6.55
C LYS A 96 3.54 5.65 -6.68
N ILE A 97 2.87 5.53 -5.56
CA ILE A 97 1.52 4.95 -5.47
C ILE A 97 0.64 5.87 -4.63
N VAL A 98 -0.59 6.10 -5.09
CA VAL A 98 -1.62 6.81 -4.33
C VAL A 98 -2.87 5.94 -4.24
N ASN A 99 -3.35 5.69 -3.02
CA ASN A 99 -4.59 4.95 -2.82
C ASN A 99 -5.80 5.90 -2.78
N HIS A 100 -6.71 5.74 -3.75
CA HIS A 100 -8.02 6.40 -3.79
C HIS A 100 -9.17 5.43 -3.47
N SER A 101 -8.86 4.17 -3.14
CA SER A 101 -9.82 3.13 -2.83
C SER A 101 -10.61 3.42 -1.54
N ASN A 102 -11.83 2.91 -1.46
CA ASN A 102 -12.62 3.00 -0.22
C ASN A 102 -12.18 1.99 0.86
N VAL A 103 -11.17 1.16 0.55
CA VAL A 103 -10.54 0.19 1.44
C VAL A 103 -9.03 0.45 1.51
N GLY A 104 -8.40 0.06 2.63
CA GLY A 104 -6.94 0.05 2.71
C GLY A 104 -6.38 -1.05 1.82
N ILE A 105 -5.18 -0.82 1.29
CA ILE A 105 -4.50 -1.75 0.39
C ILE A 105 -3.11 -2.11 0.93
N THR A 106 -2.64 -3.29 0.56
CA THR A 106 -1.23 -3.69 0.69
C THR A 106 -0.62 -3.80 -0.69
N VAL A 107 0.51 -3.12 -0.92
CA VAL A 107 1.27 -3.22 -2.15
C VAL A 107 2.50 -4.09 -1.92
N ASN A 108 2.60 -5.18 -2.67
CA ASN A 108 3.76 -6.05 -2.72
C ASN A 108 4.64 -5.69 -3.93
N TYR A 109 5.94 -5.51 -3.70
CA TYR A 109 6.95 -5.20 -4.69
C TYR A 109 7.85 -6.43 -4.88
N SER A 110 8.14 -6.78 -6.13
CA SER A 110 9.17 -7.78 -6.43
C SER A 110 9.94 -7.40 -7.70
N TYR A 111 11.18 -7.84 -7.76
CA TYR A 111 12.05 -7.70 -8.91
C TYR A 111 12.53 -9.08 -9.35
N ASN A 112 12.48 -9.32 -10.66
CA ASN A 112 12.95 -10.55 -11.27
C ASN A 112 13.98 -10.22 -12.35
N SER A 113 15.20 -10.72 -12.16
CA SER A 113 16.27 -10.62 -13.14
C SER A 113 15.98 -11.51 -14.34
N LEU A 114 16.44 -11.11 -15.52
CA LEU A 114 16.42 -11.99 -16.70
C LEU A 114 17.49 -13.07 -16.55
N GLU A 115 17.27 -14.22 -17.20
CA GLU A 115 18.17 -15.38 -17.17
C GLU A 115 19.64 -15.00 -17.47
N LYS A 116 19.85 -14.15 -18.50
CA LYS A 116 21.18 -13.67 -18.90
C LYS A 116 21.83 -12.72 -17.88
N TYR A 117 21.04 -12.09 -17.01
CA TYR A 117 21.47 -11.07 -16.04
C TYR A 117 21.09 -11.48 -14.63
N LYS A 118 21.13 -12.79 -14.32
CA LYS A 118 20.79 -13.34 -12.99
C LYS A 118 21.59 -12.74 -11.85
N GLU A 119 22.81 -12.29 -12.13
CA GLU A 119 23.68 -11.63 -11.17
C GLU A 119 23.27 -10.18 -10.87
N VAL A 120 22.39 -9.58 -11.68
CA VAL A 120 21.83 -8.25 -11.41
C VAL A 120 20.66 -8.40 -10.47
N GLU A 121 20.89 -8.12 -9.19
CA GLU A 121 19.86 -8.18 -8.15
C GLU A 121 19.16 -6.84 -7.99
N GLY A 122 17.93 -6.86 -7.49
CA GLY A 122 17.13 -5.66 -7.26
C GLY A 122 16.42 -5.72 -5.92
N ASN A 123 16.66 -4.69 -5.10
CA ASN A 123 16.07 -4.54 -3.77
C ASN A 123 15.33 -3.21 -3.66
N PHE A 124 14.28 -3.15 -2.86
CA PHE A 124 13.54 -1.91 -2.65
C PHE A 124 14.07 -1.14 -1.43
N SER A 125 14.14 0.19 -1.53
CA SER A 125 14.66 1.07 -0.47
C SER A 125 13.83 1.07 0.81
N LYS A 126 12.57 0.68 0.70
CA LYS A 126 11.65 0.41 1.80
C LYS A 126 11.23 -1.04 1.70
N ALA A 127 10.50 -1.53 2.71
CA ALA A 127 9.97 -2.88 2.72
C ALA A 127 9.27 -3.25 1.40
N ASP A 128 9.42 -4.52 1.02
CA ASP A 128 8.76 -5.13 -0.15
C ASP A 128 7.24 -5.15 -0.02
N LYS A 129 6.71 -4.81 1.15
CA LYS A 129 5.28 -4.65 1.43
C LYS A 129 5.00 -3.30 2.04
N LEU A 130 4.12 -2.52 1.42
CA LEU A 130 3.68 -1.22 1.94
C LEU A 130 2.17 -1.21 2.13
N LYS A 131 1.71 -0.78 3.30
CA LYS A 131 0.28 -0.64 3.61
C LYS A 131 -0.14 0.81 3.44
N LEU A 132 -1.22 1.03 2.69
CA LEU A 132 -1.85 2.33 2.53
C LEU A 132 -3.29 2.27 3.08
N PRO A 133 -3.74 3.27 3.85
CA PRO A 133 -5.08 3.27 4.42
C PRO A 133 -6.14 3.55 3.34
N SER A 134 -7.40 3.29 3.67
CA SER A 134 -8.56 3.70 2.85
C SER A 134 -8.58 5.22 2.63
N ALA A 135 -9.07 5.69 1.49
CA ALA A 135 -9.28 7.11 1.22
C ALA A 135 -10.55 7.68 1.88
N VAL A 136 -11.41 6.84 2.48
CA VAL A 136 -12.66 7.30 3.12
C VAL A 136 -12.35 8.32 4.21
N GLY A 137 -13.01 9.48 4.12
CA GLY A 137 -12.86 10.59 5.06
C GLY A 137 -11.50 11.28 5.02
N LYS A 138 -10.70 11.10 3.96
CA LYS A 138 -9.42 11.78 3.76
C LYS A 138 -9.49 12.75 2.58
N GLU A 139 -8.75 13.84 2.69
CA GLU A 139 -8.54 14.77 1.59
C GLU A 139 -7.82 14.10 0.42
N TYR A 140 -8.10 14.55 -0.81
CA TYR A 140 -7.52 13.99 -2.03
C TYR A 140 -5.98 13.98 -2.00
N GLU A 141 -5.38 15.02 -1.39
CA GLU A 141 -3.92 15.20 -1.31
C GLU A 141 -3.27 14.64 -0.03
N ASP A 142 -4.00 13.87 0.78
CA ASP A 142 -3.49 13.34 2.05
C ASP A 142 -2.22 12.49 1.84
N LYS A 143 -1.10 12.92 2.46
CA LYS A 143 0.21 12.26 2.34
C LYS A 143 0.19 10.81 2.83
N ARG A 144 -0.73 10.44 3.73
CA ARG A 144 -0.87 9.07 4.24
C ARG A 144 -1.38 8.09 3.17
N LEU A 145 -2.03 8.61 2.12
CA LEU A 145 -2.47 7.82 0.97
C LEU A 145 -1.35 7.57 -0.04
N LYS A 146 -0.19 8.21 0.13
CA LYS A 146 0.91 8.20 -0.84
C LYS A 146 2.06 7.33 -0.33
N ALA A 147 2.48 6.39 -1.16
CA ALA A 147 3.72 5.64 -0.99
C ALA A 147 4.73 6.01 -2.08
N THR A 148 6.00 5.95 -1.73
CA THR A 148 7.09 5.99 -2.71
C THR A 148 8.14 4.99 -2.30
N ASN A 149 8.53 4.12 -3.21
CA ASN A 149 9.63 3.19 -3.04
C ASN A 149 10.67 3.41 -4.17
N LYS A 150 11.90 2.96 -3.98
CA LYS A 150 12.97 3.05 -4.98
C LYS A 150 13.54 1.66 -5.21
N LEU A 151 13.73 1.27 -6.46
CA LEU A 151 14.49 0.07 -6.78
C LEU A 151 15.99 0.39 -6.72
N ILE A 152 16.78 -0.44 -6.06
CA ILE A 152 18.22 -0.34 -5.94
C ILE A 152 18.79 -1.60 -6.59
N LEU A 153 19.61 -1.42 -7.61
CA LEU A 153 20.27 -2.53 -8.29
C LEU A 153 21.65 -2.79 -7.67
N SER A 154 22.03 -4.06 -7.65
CA SER A 154 23.35 -4.55 -7.22
C SER A 154 23.82 -5.66 -8.15
N GLY A 155 25.07 -6.08 -7.97
CA GLY A 155 25.69 -7.14 -8.76
C GLY A 155 26.41 -6.65 -10.02
N HIS A 156 26.79 -7.59 -10.87
CA HIS A 156 27.66 -7.38 -12.03
C HIS A 156 26.88 -7.43 -13.34
N MET A 157 27.40 -6.74 -14.35
CA MET A 157 26.85 -6.71 -15.69
C MET A 157 27.97 -7.00 -16.70
N ASP A 158 27.70 -7.89 -17.64
CA ASP A 158 28.65 -8.23 -18.71
C ASP A 158 29.05 -6.96 -19.50
N ARG A 159 30.36 -6.72 -19.56
CA ARG A 159 31.02 -5.60 -20.23
C ARG A 159 30.80 -5.56 -21.75
N SER A 160 30.33 -6.64 -22.36
CA SER A 160 29.95 -6.66 -23.79
C SER A 160 28.67 -5.86 -24.10
N SER A 161 27.91 -5.51 -23.07
CA SER A 161 26.64 -4.78 -23.18
C SER A 161 26.82 -3.33 -23.62
N LYS A 162 26.09 -2.90 -24.66
CA LYS A 162 26.09 -1.50 -25.12
C LYS A 162 24.69 -0.89 -25.03
N GLY A 163 24.62 0.33 -24.52
CA GLY A 163 23.38 1.09 -24.37
C GLY A 163 22.47 0.56 -23.25
N TYR A 164 21.25 1.08 -23.19
CA TYR A 164 20.25 0.60 -22.23
C TYR A 164 19.66 -0.73 -22.70
N ILE A 165 19.91 -1.77 -21.92
CA ILE A 165 19.33 -3.10 -22.13
C ILE A 165 18.43 -3.47 -20.97
N LYS A 166 17.43 -4.32 -21.25
CA LYS A 166 16.56 -4.86 -20.21
C LYS A 166 17.36 -5.88 -19.39
N VAL A 167 17.44 -5.65 -18.07
CA VAL A 167 18.13 -6.55 -17.12
C VAL A 167 17.17 -7.32 -16.22
N GLY A 168 15.94 -6.84 -16.06
CA GLY A 168 14.91 -7.47 -15.23
C GLY A 168 13.54 -6.84 -15.43
N THR A 169 12.60 -7.23 -14.56
CA THR A 169 11.22 -6.73 -14.54
C THR A 169 10.77 -6.51 -13.11
N ILE A 170 10.11 -5.38 -12.85
CA ILE A 170 9.45 -5.10 -11.57
C ILE A 170 8.00 -5.57 -11.66
N LYS A 171 7.51 -6.24 -10.62
CA LYS A 171 6.11 -6.63 -10.47
C LYS A 171 5.52 -5.97 -9.23
N LEU A 172 4.31 -5.43 -9.37
CA LEU A 172 3.50 -4.90 -8.29
C LEU A 172 2.21 -5.70 -8.18
N GLU A 173 1.85 -6.06 -6.95
CA GLU A 173 0.58 -6.72 -6.64
C GLU A 173 -0.12 -5.96 -5.52
N ILE A 174 -1.43 -5.78 -5.66
CA ILE A 174 -2.27 -5.06 -4.70
C ILE A 174 -3.26 -6.05 -4.08
N GLU A 175 -3.31 -6.06 -2.75
CA GLU A 175 -4.19 -6.90 -1.92
C GLU A 175 -5.10 -6.04 -1.03
#